data_AF-A0A060LVC1-F1
#
_entry.id   AF-A0A060LVC1-F1
#
_cell.length_a   1.000
_cell.length_b   1.000
_cell.length_c   1.000
_cell.angle_alpha   90.00
_cell.angle_beta   90.00
_cell.angle_gamma   90.00
#
_symmetry.space_group_name_H-M   'P 1'
#
loop_
_entity.id
_entity.type
_entity.pdbx_description
1 polymer ?
#
loop_
_entity_poly.entity_id
_entity_poly.type
_entity_poly.pdbx_seq_one_letter_code
_entity_poly.pdbx_strand_id
1 'polypeptide(L)'
;MAHIEAVYYVTEEKEHIELKAERMATGLTAKPWQEMPESEKEQSLAYKGKVVSIKEDEAYGPGFIVTISFPVAYEVPDFPSILTTTYGRLSYEPNVKLIDLQFSNDLVRLFPGPRLGIEGIRDLVDVHNRPLAMSVAKGAIGRSVDSFHEQVLSHCYGGIDIIQDDERLFEHDWTPLEQRVPVGLAAIAEAAEKTGRTPLYVVNVTGKTFELKERVKEAIGLGAPAILLNVFAYGIDVLQGLREDEEIDVPIFAHSSLAGMMIRSKQHGISSRLLLGKLMRMAGADAVLFPSPYGRMGINHEEAQHVKEQLTQDLTMKATFPIPSAGIDFNTIENVKNDFGKEVIVNLGGSVHRYTGGIEEGGKAFIRAIGSN
;
A
#
# COMPACT_ATOMS: atom_id res chain seq x y z
N MET A 1 -15.73 25.35 -6.88
CA MET A 1 -15.48 24.40 -5.77
C MET A 1 -14.99 23.11 -6.41
N ALA A 2 -13.94 22.50 -5.89
CA ALA A 2 -13.50 21.20 -6.41
C ALA A 2 -14.53 20.13 -6.02
N HIS A 3 -14.56 19.02 -6.75
CA HIS A 3 -15.47 17.92 -6.49
C HIS A 3 -14.69 16.62 -6.41
N ILE A 4 -15.14 15.71 -5.55
CA ILE A 4 -14.72 14.31 -5.52
C ILE A 4 -15.92 13.47 -5.89
N GLU A 5 -15.82 12.66 -6.94
CA GLU A 5 -16.86 11.66 -7.22
C GLU A 5 -16.49 10.37 -6.53
N ALA A 6 -17.28 9.98 -5.54
CA ALA A 6 -17.14 8.71 -4.86
C ALA A 6 -18.03 7.67 -5.53
N VAL A 7 -17.45 6.53 -5.84
CA VAL A 7 -18.11 5.41 -6.50
C VAL A 7 -18.30 4.31 -5.47
N TYR A 8 -19.54 3.89 -5.30
CA TYR A 8 -19.94 2.85 -4.36
C TYR A 8 -20.53 1.67 -5.12
N TYR A 9 -20.31 0.48 -4.59
CA TYR A 9 -21.12 -0.68 -4.91
C TYR A 9 -22.18 -0.86 -3.82
N VAL A 10 -23.44 -0.94 -4.23
CA VAL A 10 -24.59 -0.99 -3.33
C VAL A 10 -25.43 -2.22 -3.65
N THR A 11 -25.58 -3.14 -2.70
CA THR A 11 -26.56 -4.23 -2.83
C THR A 11 -27.90 -3.73 -2.27
N GLU A 12 -28.90 -3.64 -3.16
CA GLU A 12 -30.24 -3.18 -2.85
C GLU A 12 -31.24 -3.71 -3.90
N GLU A 13 -32.53 -3.70 -3.58
CA GLU A 13 -33.59 -3.96 -4.56
C GLU A 13 -33.77 -2.77 -5.52
N LYS A 14 -34.17 -3.08 -6.77
CA LYS A 14 -34.29 -2.08 -7.85
C LYS A 14 -35.31 -0.98 -7.51
N GLU A 15 -36.37 -1.31 -6.78
CA GLU A 15 -37.40 -0.36 -6.37
C GLU A 15 -36.92 0.61 -5.29
N HIS A 16 -35.83 0.30 -4.58
CA HIS A 16 -35.35 1.06 -3.43
C HIS A 16 -34.03 1.81 -3.69
N ILE A 17 -33.30 1.48 -4.76
CA ILE A 17 -31.95 2.03 -5.00
C ILE A 17 -31.92 3.55 -5.16
N GLU A 18 -32.89 4.15 -5.86
CA GLU A 18 -32.94 5.61 -6.05
C GLU A 18 -33.07 6.33 -4.70
N LEU A 19 -33.99 5.85 -3.85
CA LEU A 19 -34.21 6.40 -2.52
C LEU A 19 -32.97 6.22 -1.63
N LYS A 20 -32.31 5.06 -1.71
CA LYS A 20 -31.08 4.78 -0.94
C LYS A 20 -29.94 5.69 -1.39
N ALA A 21 -29.72 5.84 -2.69
CA ALA A 21 -28.69 6.73 -3.24
C ALA A 21 -28.90 8.18 -2.80
N GLU A 22 -30.13 8.68 -2.84
CA GLU A 22 -30.45 10.03 -2.35
C GLU A 22 -30.21 10.19 -0.84
N ARG A 23 -30.53 9.16 -0.04
CA ARG A 23 -30.20 9.13 1.40
C ARG A 23 -28.69 9.12 1.64
N MET A 24 -27.93 8.38 0.83
CA MET A 24 -26.48 8.37 0.91
C MET A 24 -25.89 9.74 0.59
N ALA A 25 -26.39 10.41 -0.45
CA ALA A 25 -25.92 11.72 -0.88
C ALA A 25 -26.27 12.86 0.11
N THR A 26 -27.43 12.76 0.77
CA THR A 26 -27.88 13.73 1.79
C THR A 26 -27.30 13.49 3.18
N GLY A 27 -27.01 12.24 3.55
CA GLY A 27 -26.63 11.85 4.91
C GLY A 27 -25.26 12.35 5.38
N LEU A 28 -24.47 12.95 4.49
CA LEU A 28 -23.08 13.34 4.71
C LEU A 28 -22.86 14.86 4.79
N THR A 29 -23.93 15.66 4.74
CA THR A 29 -23.84 17.13 4.64
C THR A 29 -24.75 17.76 5.69
N ALA A 30 -24.16 18.19 6.82
CA ALA A 30 -24.72 18.91 7.99
C ALA A 30 -26.21 18.71 8.37
N LYS A 31 -26.46 18.20 9.60
CA LYS A 31 -27.77 17.95 10.26
C LYS A 31 -28.81 17.18 9.41
N PRO A 32 -29.81 16.52 10.01
CA PRO A 32 -30.98 16.12 9.24
C PRO A 32 -31.55 17.39 8.60
N TRP A 33 -31.58 17.45 7.26
CA TRP A 33 -32.07 18.61 6.49
C TRP A 33 -33.41 19.18 7.02
N GLN A 34 -34.25 18.30 7.56
CA GLN A 34 -35.56 18.58 8.15
C GLN A 34 -35.48 19.45 9.42
N GLU A 35 -34.34 19.48 10.10
CA GLU A 35 -34.11 20.16 11.37
C GLU A 35 -33.35 21.49 11.23
N MET A 36 -32.98 21.89 10.00
CA MET A 36 -32.23 23.12 9.74
C MET A 36 -33.14 24.34 9.51
N PRO A 37 -32.77 25.53 10.01
CA PRO A 37 -33.39 26.79 9.62
C PRO A 37 -33.26 27.07 8.12
N GLU A 38 -34.26 27.71 7.51
CA GLU A 38 -34.30 27.96 6.06
C GLU A 38 -33.11 28.80 5.55
N SER A 39 -32.62 29.74 6.37
CA SER A 39 -31.44 30.55 6.09
C SER A 39 -30.13 29.75 6.05
N GLU A 40 -30.05 28.64 6.78
CA GLU A 40 -28.88 27.75 6.80
C GLU A 40 -28.95 26.74 5.65
N LYS A 41 -30.17 26.32 5.27
CA LYS A 41 -30.41 25.40 4.14
C LYS A 41 -29.82 25.92 2.83
N GLU A 42 -30.03 27.19 2.48
CA GLU A 42 -29.48 27.76 1.22
C GLU A 42 -27.95 27.68 1.15
N GLN A 43 -27.26 27.94 2.26
CA GLN A 43 -25.81 27.85 2.33
C GLN A 43 -25.32 26.40 2.31
N SER A 44 -26.05 25.48 2.98
CA SER A 44 -25.74 24.06 3.01
C SER A 44 -26.03 23.33 1.69
N LEU A 45 -26.92 23.84 0.83
CA LEU A 45 -27.16 23.26 -0.51
C LEU A 45 -25.91 23.21 -1.38
N ALA A 46 -25.03 24.20 -1.24
CA ALA A 46 -23.76 24.23 -1.96
C ALA A 46 -22.84 23.06 -1.57
N TYR A 47 -23.03 22.49 -0.37
CA TYR A 47 -22.23 21.40 0.18
C TYR A 47 -22.92 20.04 0.11
N LYS A 48 -24.16 19.97 -0.39
CA LYS A 48 -24.93 18.73 -0.51
C LYS A 48 -24.32 17.80 -1.57
N GLY A 49 -24.14 16.52 -1.22
CA GLY A 49 -23.77 15.48 -2.18
C GLY A 49 -24.86 15.28 -3.23
N LYS A 50 -24.47 14.99 -4.46
CA LYS A 50 -25.40 14.79 -5.59
C LYS A 50 -25.20 13.43 -6.22
N VAL A 51 -26.27 12.66 -6.36
CA VAL A 51 -26.24 11.40 -7.12
C VAL A 51 -25.96 11.77 -8.59
N VAL A 52 -24.88 11.23 -9.14
CA VAL A 52 -24.45 11.44 -10.53
C VAL A 52 -24.98 10.33 -11.42
N SER A 53 -24.88 9.07 -10.97
CA SER A 53 -25.40 7.94 -11.73
C SER A 53 -25.68 6.74 -10.83
N ILE A 54 -26.63 5.92 -11.28
CA ILE A 54 -26.95 4.60 -10.74
C ILE A 54 -26.94 3.64 -11.92
N LYS A 55 -26.15 2.56 -11.85
CA LYS A 55 -26.04 1.55 -12.91
C LYS A 55 -26.08 0.17 -12.28
N GLU A 56 -26.90 -0.72 -12.82
CA GLU A 56 -26.90 -2.13 -12.45
C GLU A 56 -25.56 -2.77 -12.84
N ASP A 57 -25.00 -3.56 -11.94
CA ASP A 57 -23.67 -4.16 -12.11
C ASP A 57 -23.55 -5.45 -11.31
N GLU A 58 -22.78 -6.41 -11.82
CA GLU A 58 -22.65 -7.74 -11.21
C GLU A 58 -21.26 -8.06 -10.61
N ALA A 59 -20.32 -7.10 -10.61
CA ALA A 59 -18.92 -7.34 -10.25
C ALA A 59 -18.75 -7.84 -8.79
N TYR A 60 -19.62 -7.42 -7.88
CA TYR A 60 -19.61 -7.85 -6.47
C TYR A 60 -20.83 -8.72 -6.08
N GLY A 61 -21.61 -9.21 -7.05
CA GLY A 61 -22.88 -9.93 -6.86
C GLY A 61 -24.04 -9.17 -7.53
N PRO A 62 -25.31 -9.43 -7.22
CA PRO A 62 -26.40 -8.55 -7.66
C PRO A 62 -26.33 -7.19 -6.95
N GLY A 63 -26.43 -6.08 -7.69
CA GLY A 63 -26.40 -4.74 -7.09
C GLY A 63 -26.21 -3.61 -8.10
N PHE A 64 -25.74 -2.47 -7.60
CA PHE A 64 -25.62 -1.23 -8.35
C PHE A 64 -24.31 -0.51 -8.07
N ILE A 65 -23.70 0.02 -9.12
CA ILE A 65 -22.70 1.08 -9.02
C ILE A 65 -23.43 2.42 -8.86
N VAL A 66 -23.21 3.07 -7.73
CA VAL A 66 -23.75 4.40 -7.42
C VAL A 66 -22.60 5.39 -7.36
N THR A 67 -22.68 6.47 -8.14
CA THR A 67 -21.69 7.56 -8.10
C THR A 67 -22.31 8.79 -7.45
N ILE A 68 -21.64 9.34 -6.44
CA ILE A 68 -22.07 10.56 -5.73
C ILE A 68 -20.94 11.59 -5.82
N SER A 69 -21.27 12.79 -6.30
CA SER A 69 -20.36 13.93 -6.32
C SER A 69 -20.45 14.69 -5.01
N PHE A 70 -19.32 14.82 -4.32
CA PHE A 70 -19.18 15.61 -3.10
C PHE A 70 -18.44 16.91 -3.42
N PRO A 71 -19.06 18.07 -3.17
CA PRO A 71 -18.35 19.34 -3.19
C PRO A 71 -17.31 19.36 -2.08
N VAL A 72 -16.06 19.64 -2.44
CA VAL A 72 -14.95 19.77 -1.49
C VAL A 72 -14.42 21.19 -1.51
N ALA A 73 -14.37 21.79 -0.33
CA ALA A 73 -13.83 23.13 -0.11
C ALA A 73 -12.49 23.07 0.64
N TYR A 74 -11.74 21.98 0.51
CA TYR A 74 -10.46 21.83 1.18
C TYR A 74 -9.44 22.78 0.57
N GLU A 75 -8.89 23.67 1.39
CA GLU A 75 -7.72 24.49 1.03
C GLU A 75 -6.45 23.62 1.02
N VAL A 76 -6.42 22.56 1.84
CA VAL A 76 -5.38 21.51 1.87
C VAL A 76 -6.08 20.16 1.96
N PRO A 77 -5.95 19.26 0.96
CA PRO A 77 -6.62 17.97 0.99
C PRO A 77 -5.87 16.96 1.84
N ASP A 78 -6.55 16.40 2.82
CA ASP A 78 -6.04 15.34 3.69
C ASP A 78 -6.93 14.08 3.59
N PHE A 79 -6.33 12.90 3.76
CA PHE A 79 -7.07 11.64 3.72
C PHE A 79 -8.15 11.52 4.82
N PRO A 80 -7.93 11.96 6.07
CA PRO A 80 -8.96 11.93 7.11
C PRO A 80 -10.25 12.65 6.70
N SER A 81 -10.15 13.87 6.16
CA SER A 81 -11.28 14.69 5.71
C SER A 81 -11.99 14.06 4.51
N ILE A 82 -11.22 13.57 3.53
CA ILE A 82 -11.76 12.92 2.34
C ILE A 82 -12.53 11.65 2.73
N LEU A 83 -11.91 10.75 3.49
CA LEU A 83 -12.53 9.48 3.88
C LEU A 83 -13.72 9.69 4.81
N THR A 84 -13.65 10.66 5.73
CA THR A 84 -14.79 11.00 6.60
C THR A 84 -15.97 11.49 5.78
N THR A 85 -15.71 12.33 4.78
CA THR A 85 -16.75 12.90 3.91
C THR A 85 -17.34 11.86 2.99
N THR A 86 -16.52 11.05 2.32
CA THR A 86 -17.02 10.10 1.32
C THR A 86 -17.47 8.78 1.93
N TYR A 87 -16.95 8.38 3.09
CA TYR A 87 -17.22 7.05 3.64
C TYR A 87 -17.14 6.96 5.17
N GLY A 88 -17.24 8.08 5.90
CA GLY A 88 -17.27 8.09 7.36
C GLY A 88 -18.56 7.47 7.89
N ARG A 89 -19.66 8.24 7.89
CA ARG A 89 -20.99 7.73 8.30
C ARG A 89 -21.47 6.60 7.39
N LEU A 90 -21.21 6.70 6.08
CA LEU A 90 -21.63 5.68 5.11
C LEU A 90 -20.95 4.32 5.32
N SER A 91 -19.82 4.23 6.03
CA SER A 91 -19.24 2.93 6.36
C SER A 91 -20.11 2.08 7.30
N TYR A 92 -21.05 2.71 8.01
CA TYR A 92 -22.05 2.02 8.83
C TYR A 92 -23.32 1.64 8.05
N GLU A 93 -23.50 2.17 6.84
CA GLU A 93 -24.65 1.84 6.01
C GLU A 93 -24.50 0.41 5.48
N PRO A 94 -25.47 -0.48 5.74
CA PRO A 94 -25.35 -1.85 5.30
C PRO A 94 -25.35 -1.96 3.77
N ASN A 95 -24.51 -2.87 3.30
CA ASN A 95 -24.39 -3.25 1.89
C ASN A 95 -23.91 -2.13 0.98
N VAL A 96 -23.09 -1.23 1.52
CA VAL A 96 -22.40 -0.19 0.77
C VAL A 96 -20.90 -0.44 0.86
N LYS A 97 -20.23 -0.60 -0.28
CA LYS A 97 -18.77 -0.69 -0.40
C LYS A 97 -18.25 0.50 -1.19
N LEU A 98 -17.26 1.22 -0.68
CA LEU A 98 -16.56 2.26 -1.44
C LEU A 98 -15.61 1.59 -2.44
N ILE A 99 -15.87 1.72 -3.74
CA ILE A 99 -15.08 1.05 -4.77
C ILE A 99 -14.07 1.97 -5.45
N ASP A 100 -14.34 3.26 -5.56
CA ASP A 100 -13.38 4.22 -6.09
C ASP A 100 -13.62 5.66 -5.62
N LEU A 101 -12.58 6.49 -5.72
CA LEU A 101 -12.64 7.94 -5.59
C LEU A 101 -12.02 8.57 -6.83
N GLN A 102 -12.79 9.42 -7.51
CA GLN A 102 -12.32 10.17 -8.67
C GLN A 102 -12.00 11.59 -8.24
N PHE A 103 -10.74 11.97 -8.47
CA PHE A 103 -10.18 13.26 -8.10
C PHE A 103 -9.94 14.08 -9.36
N SER A 104 -10.10 15.41 -9.28
CA SER A 104 -9.62 16.29 -10.35
C SER A 104 -8.09 16.29 -10.39
N ASN A 105 -7.51 16.56 -11.56
CA ASN A 105 -6.05 16.66 -11.70
C ASN A 105 -5.43 17.70 -10.76
N ASP A 106 -6.14 18.82 -10.51
CA ASP A 106 -5.69 19.86 -9.59
C ASP A 106 -5.62 19.34 -8.15
N LEU A 107 -6.58 18.50 -7.74
CA LEU A 107 -6.61 17.91 -6.41
C LEU A 107 -5.52 16.83 -6.25
N VAL A 108 -5.31 16.00 -7.28
CA VAL A 108 -4.24 14.98 -7.30
C VAL A 108 -2.86 15.61 -7.11
N ARG A 109 -2.61 16.79 -7.70
CA ARG A 109 -1.32 17.51 -7.60
C ARG A 109 -0.99 18.04 -6.20
N LEU A 110 -1.98 18.11 -5.31
CA LEU A 110 -1.76 18.54 -3.93
C LEU A 110 -1.26 17.40 -3.03
N PHE A 111 -1.31 16.15 -3.50
CA PHE A 111 -0.74 15.01 -2.80
C PHE A 111 0.72 14.78 -3.23
N PRO A 112 1.58 14.32 -2.32
CA PRO A 112 3.03 14.24 -2.59
C PRO A 112 3.37 13.19 -3.65
N GLY A 113 2.62 12.08 -3.71
CA GLY A 113 3.01 10.93 -4.50
C GLY A 113 4.35 10.31 -4.08
N PRO A 114 4.81 9.24 -4.76
CA PRO A 114 6.05 8.55 -4.41
C PRO A 114 7.29 9.45 -4.63
N ARG A 115 8.30 9.37 -3.74
CA ARG A 115 9.54 10.18 -3.89
C ARG A 115 10.40 9.63 -5.01
N LEU A 116 10.65 8.33 -4.97
CA LEU A 116 11.52 7.60 -5.87
C LEU A 116 10.69 6.83 -6.90
N GLY A 117 9.65 6.14 -6.43
CA GLY A 117 8.85 5.23 -7.24
C GLY A 117 9.66 4.09 -7.84
N ILE A 118 9.14 3.49 -8.90
CA ILE A 118 9.75 2.35 -9.61
C ILE A 118 11.18 2.66 -10.06
N GLU A 119 11.38 3.75 -10.81
CA GLU A 119 12.70 4.08 -11.38
C GLU A 119 13.75 4.30 -10.28
N GLY A 120 13.42 5.05 -9.23
CA GLY A 120 14.37 5.29 -8.14
C GLY A 120 14.71 4.01 -7.37
N ILE A 121 13.76 3.09 -7.18
CA ILE A 121 14.07 1.78 -6.58
C ILE A 121 14.98 0.95 -7.49
N ARG A 122 14.75 0.97 -8.81
CA ARG A 122 15.61 0.27 -9.78
C ARG A 122 17.04 0.81 -9.77
N ASP A 123 17.18 2.14 -9.74
CA ASP A 123 18.48 2.82 -9.65
C ASP A 123 19.23 2.43 -8.36
N LEU A 124 18.53 2.29 -7.23
CA LEU A 124 19.14 1.90 -5.95
C LEU A 124 19.71 0.47 -5.96
N VAL A 125 19.11 -0.45 -6.74
CA VAL A 125 19.55 -1.86 -6.79
C VAL A 125 20.31 -2.25 -8.08
N ASP A 126 20.42 -1.32 -9.04
CA ASP A 126 21.02 -1.53 -10.38
C ASP A 126 20.40 -2.73 -11.14
N VAL A 127 19.06 -2.83 -11.14
CA VAL A 127 18.32 -3.88 -11.84
C VAL A 127 17.15 -3.28 -12.61
N HIS A 128 17.25 -3.30 -13.94
CA HIS A 128 16.35 -2.55 -14.82
C HIS A 128 15.49 -3.44 -15.73
N ASN A 129 15.97 -4.63 -16.12
CA ASN A 129 15.32 -5.36 -17.22
C ASN A 129 14.46 -6.56 -16.79
N ARG A 130 14.35 -6.80 -15.48
CA ARG A 130 13.60 -7.91 -14.89
C ARG A 130 12.80 -7.48 -13.66
N PRO A 131 11.81 -8.29 -13.23
CA PRO A 131 11.24 -8.17 -11.89
C PRO A 131 12.32 -8.20 -10.82
N LEU A 132 12.07 -7.51 -9.71
CA LEU A 132 12.97 -7.54 -8.55
C LEU A 132 12.64 -8.72 -7.65
N ALA A 133 13.68 -9.30 -7.05
CA ALA A 133 13.60 -10.40 -6.11
C ALA A 133 13.61 -9.86 -4.68
N MET A 134 12.53 -10.09 -3.93
CA MET A 134 12.45 -9.73 -2.52
C MET A 134 12.28 -10.94 -1.61
N SER A 135 12.97 -10.91 -0.47
CA SER A 135 12.83 -11.89 0.61
C SER A 135 12.76 -11.19 1.97
N VAL A 136 12.16 -11.87 2.95
CA VAL A 136 11.96 -11.35 4.29
C VAL A 136 12.95 -11.99 5.27
N ALA A 137 13.72 -11.18 6.00
CA ALA A 137 14.61 -11.61 7.06
C ALA A 137 13.83 -12.00 8.32
N LYS A 138 13.24 -13.21 8.29
CA LYS A 138 12.43 -13.81 9.38
C LYS A 138 13.18 -13.99 10.70
N GLY A 139 14.50 -13.98 10.66
CA GLY A 139 15.41 -14.42 11.71
C GLY A 139 15.75 -13.35 12.72
N ALA A 140 15.14 -12.17 12.70
CA ALA A 140 15.31 -11.21 13.79
C ALA A 140 14.42 -11.57 14.99
N ILE A 141 13.16 -11.97 14.76
CA ILE A 141 12.18 -12.15 15.85
C ILE A 141 12.61 -13.24 16.83
N GLY A 142 12.98 -12.83 18.05
CA GLY A 142 13.38 -13.73 19.13
C GLY A 142 14.74 -14.40 18.91
N ARG A 143 15.64 -13.79 18.11
CA ARG A 143 17.00 -14.29 17.86
C ARG A 143 18.03 -13.19 18.10
N SER A 144 19.31 -13.57 18.12
CA SER A 144 20.42 -12.64 18.26
C SER A 144 20.67 -11.84 16.98
N VAL A 145 21.30 -10.67 17.14
CA VAL A 145 21.84 -9.86 16.04
C VAL A 145 22.79 -10.67 15.14
N ASP A 146 23.56 -11.62 15.69
CA ASP A 146 24.44 -12.49 14.89
C ASP A 146 23.64 -13.41 13.95
N SER A 147 22.53 -13.98 14.44
CA SER A 147 21.64 -14.78 13.58
C SER A 147 20.99 -13.93 12.49
N PHE A 148 20.74 -12.64 12.77
CA PHE A 148 20.22 -11.70 11.79
C PHE A 148 21.28 -11.39 10.71
N HIS A 149 22.53 -11.11 11.13
CA HIS A 149 23.68 -10.91 10.24
C HIS A 149 23.85 -12.06 9.24
N GLU A 150 23.97 -13.29 9.74
CA GLU A 150 24.15 -14.49 8.91
C GLU A 150 22.99 -14.70 7.92
N GLN A 151 21.79 -14.34 8.35
CA GLN A 151 20.62 -14.44 7.50
C GLN A 151 20.64 -13.40 6.38
N VAL A 152 20.96 -12.14 6.68
CA VAL A 152 21.10 -11.08 5.66
C VAL A 152 22.22 -11.45 4.68
N LEU A 153 23.36 -11.92 5.20
CA LEU A 153 24.50 -12.36 4.40
C LEU A 153 24.11 -13.49 3.43
N SER A 154 23.38 -14.49 3.91
CA SER A 154 22.87 -15.60 3.08
C SER A 154 21.94 -15.13 1.96
N HIS A 155 21.09 -14.13 2.21
CA HIS A 155 20.25 -13.55 1.15
C HIS A 155 21.09 -12.82 0.10
N CYS A 156 22.14 -12.10 0.52
CA CYS A 156 23.05 -11.40 -0.37
C CYS A 156 23.80 -12.38 -1.28
N TYR A 157 24.35 -13.46 -0.74
CA TYR A 157 24.99 -14.53 -1.55
C TYR A 157 23.98 -15.27 -2.44
N GLY A 158 22.71 -15.31 -2.04
CA GLY A 158 21.62 -15.77 -2.88
C GLY A 158 21.30 -14.86 -4.06
N GLY A 159 21.82 -13.63 -4.06
CA GLY A 159 21.62 -12.65 -5.12
C GLY A 159 20.27 -11.93 -5.08
N ILE A 160 19.59 -11.94 -3.93
CA ILE A 160 18.33 -11.21 -3.68
C ILE A 160 18.55 -9.71 -3.89
N ASP A 161 17.58 -8.99 -4.46
CA ASP A 161 17.70 -7.56 -4.74
C ASP A 161 17.24 -6.71 -3.55
N ILE A 162 16.21 -7.17 -2.85
CA ILE A 162 15.60 -6.47 -1.73
C ILE A 162 15.47 -7.42 -0.54
N ILE A 163 16.04 -7.04 0.59
CA ILE A 163 15.91 -7.75 1.85
C ILE A 163 15.04 -6.88 2.75
N GLN A 164 13.91 -7.41 3.21
CA GLN A 164 12.98 -6.69 4.07
C GLN A 164 12.96 -7.31 5.47
N ASP A 165 12.81 -6.49 6.51
CA ASP A 165 12.41 -7.01 7.81
C ASP A 165 11.01 -7.66 7.79
N ASP A 166 10.73 -8.53 8.75
CA ASP A 166 9.35 -8.98 9.00
C ASP A 166 8.54 -7.80 9.54
N GLU A 167 7.30 -7.64 9.07
CA GLU A 167 6.42 -6.53 9.46
C GLU A 167 6.07 -6.54 10.95
N ARG A 168 6.29 -7.69 11.61
CA ARG A 168 6.09 -7.91 13.06
C ARG A 168 7.38 -7.79 13.85
N LEU A 169 8.48 -7.38 13.22
CA LEU A 169 9.72 -7.04 13.90
C LEU A 169 9.57 -5.65 14.52
N PHE A 170 9.06 -5.62 15.74
CA PHE A 170 8.89 -4.42 16.55
C PHE A 170 10.14 -4.11 17.36
N GLU A 171 10.18 -2.91 17.95
CA GLU A 171 11.25 -2.53 18.87
C GLU A 171 11.33 -3.47 20.07
N HIS A 172 12.52 -4.03 20.28
CA HIS A 172 12.81 -4.94 21.38
C HIS A 172 14.32 -5.03 21.65
N ASP A 173 14.68 -5.25 22.91
CA ASP A 173 16.04 -5.40 23.42
C ASP A 173 16.96 -6.42 22.69
N TRP A 174 16.44 -7.44 22.00
CA TRP A 174 17.28 -8.45 21.33
C TRP A 174 17.79 -8.03 19.95
N THR A 175 17.04 -7.21 19.21
CA THR A 175 17.49 -6.59 17.94
C THR A 175 16.89 -5.19 17.81
N PRO A 176 17.30 -4.24 18.67
CA PRO A 176 16.79 -2.88 18.61
C PRO A 176 17.25 -2.20 17.32
N LEU A 177 16.53 -1.16 16.87
CA LEU A 177 16.81 -0.46 15.62
C LEU A 177 18.30 -0.05 15.47
N GLU A 178 18.89 0.46 16.55
CA GLU A 178 20.26 0.98 16.64
C GLU A 178 21.32 -0.10 16.48
N GLN A 179 20.96 -1.38 16.65
CA GLN A 179 21.84 -2.52 16.38
C GLN A 179 21.48 -3.20 15.06
N ARG A 180 20.20 -3.43 14.81
CA ARG A 180 19.70 -4.15 13.63
C ARG A 180 20.12 -3.46 12.33
N VAL A 181 20.00 -2.13 12.25
CA VAL A 181 20.34 -1.39 11.03
C VAL A 181 21.84 -1.52 10.71
N PRO A 182 22.77 -1.15 11.61
CA PRO A 182 24.20 -1.32 11.34
C PRO A 182 24.61 -2.77 11.05
N VAL A 183 24.03 -3.75 11.74
CA VAL A 183 24.35 -5.17 11.53
C VAL A 183 23.89 -5.66 10.15
N GLY A 184 22.68 -5.28 9.72
CA GLY A 184 22.19 -5.61 8.38
C GLY A 184 23.05 -4.97 7.28
N LEU A 185 23.43 -3.70 7.47
CA LEU A 185 24.31 -2.99 6.54
C LEU A 185 25.73 -3.57 6.50
N ALA A 186 26.27 -4.02 7.64
CA ALA A 186 27.57 -4.68 7.70
C ALA A 186 27.57 -5.99 6.90
N ALA A 187 26.52 -6.81 7.02
CA ALA A 187 26.36 -8.03 6.23
C ALA A 187 26.30 -7.73 4.73
N ILE A 188 25.59 -6.67 4.33
CA ILE A 188 25.50 -6.23 2.93
C ILE A 188 26.86 -5.76 2.43
N ALA A 189 27.60 -4.98 3.21
CA ALA A 189 28.93 -4.51 2.85
C ALA A 189 29.91 -5.69 2.67
N GLU A 190 29.90 -6.66 3.59
CA GLU A 190 30.73 -7.87 3.48
C GLU A 190 30.40 -8.67 2.20
N ALA A 191 29.11 -8.87 1.90
CA ALA A 191 28.71 -9.57 0.69
C ALA A 191 29.04 -8.79 -0.58
N ALA A 192 28.96 -7.46 -0.55
CA ALA A 192 29.26 -6.60 -1.69
C ALA A 192 30.74 -6.73 -2.12
N GLU A 193 31.67 -6.88 -1.17
CA GLU A 193 33.10 -7.12 -1.48
C GLU A 193 33.31 -8.40 -2.33
N LYS A 194 32.47 -9.42 -2.11
CA LYS A 194 32.58 -10.71 -2.82
C LYS A 194 31.73 -10.78 -4.09
N THR A 195 30.57 -10.12 -4.09
CA THR A 195 29.56 -10.28 -5.14
C THR A 195 29.49 -9.08 -6.10
N GLY A 196 30.03 -7.93 -5.71
CA GLY A 196 29.89 -6.66 -6.45
C GLY A 196 28.47 -6.11 -6.46
N ARG A 197 27.55 -6.64 -5.64
CA ARG A 197 26.14 -6.26 -5.59
C ARG A 197 25.75 -5.74 -4.22
N THR A 198 24.88 -4.73 -4.20
CA THR A 198 24.37 -4.12 -2.97
C THR A 198 22.84 -4.19 -2.98
N PRO A 199 22.23 -5.19 -2.31
CA PRO A 199 20.77 -5.23 -2.19
C PRO A 199 20.24 -4.08 -1.34
N LEU A 200 18.98 -3.70 -1.59
CA LEU A 200 18.28 -2.72 -0.79
C LEU A 200 17.77 -3.36 0.51
N TYR A 201 18.14 -2.79 1.65
CA TYR A 201 17.61 -3.20 2.95
C TYR A 201 16.42 -2.34 3.36
N VAL A 202 15.24 -2.96 3.52
CA VAL A 202 14.00 -2.28 3.92
C VAL A 202 13.73 -2.53 5.40
N VAL A 203 13.91 -1.48 6.19
CA VAL A 203 13.89 -1.53 7.66
C VAL A 203 12.49 -1.28 8.20
N ASN A 204 11.97 -2.19 9.02
CA ASN A 204 10.68 -1.96 9.70
C ASN A 204 10.84 -0.96 10.84
N VAL A 205 10.23 0.22 10.72
CA VAL A 205 10.22 1.25 11.76
C VAL A 205 8.84 1.27 12.41
N THR A 206 8.83 1.15 13.74
CA THR A 206 7.61 1.07 14.54
C THR A 206 7.72 1.96 15.77
N GLY A 207 6.62 2.13 16.50
CA GLY A 207 6.53 3.05 17.64
C GLY A 207 5.19 3.78 17.66
N LYS A 208 5.02 4.75 18.57
CA LYS A 208 3.82 5.58 18.64
C LYS A 208 3.84 6.63 17.53
N THR A 209 2.67 7.01 17.02
CA THR A 209 2.54 7.95 15.89
C THR A 209 3.32 9.27 16.08
N PHE A 210 3.25 9.88 17.27
CA PHE A 210 3.93 11.15 17.55
C PHE A 210 5.45 11.05 17.70
N GLU A 211 5.99 9.84 17.84
CA GLU A 211 7.43 9.57 17.91
C GLU A 211 7.96 9.02 16.57
N LEU A 212 7.06 8.53 15.71
CA LEU A 212 7.40 7.75 14.52
C LEU A 212 8.29 8.52 13.54
N LYS A 213 8.03 9.81 13.33
CA LYS A 213 8.83 10.65 12.43
C LYS A 213 10.30 10.72 12.88
N GLU A 214 10.54 10.97 14.16
CA GLU A 214 11.91 11.02 14.70
C GLU A 214 12.57 9.64 14.67
N ARG A 215 11.82 8.56 14.89
CA ARG A 215 12.34 7.18 14.74
C ARG A 215 12.70 6.84 13.30
N VAL A 216 11.93 7.32 12.32
CA VAL A 216 12.28 7.16 10.90
C VAL A 216 13.58 7.91 10.59
N LYS A 217 13.73 9.14 11.08
CA LYS A 217 14.97 9.92 10.93
C LYS A 217 16.16 9.27 11.62
N GLU A 218 15.95 8.66 12.78
CA GLU A 218 16.97 7.86 13.47
C GLU A 218 17.40 6.65 12.62
N ALA A 219 16.45 5.90 12.06
CA ALA A 219 16.76 4.80 11.15
C ALA A 219 17.60 5.26 9.94
N ILE A 220 17.23 6.38 9.33
CA ILE A 220 17.97 6.99 8.22
C ILE A 220 19.36 7.45 8.68
N GLY A 221 19.48 8.06 9.85
CA GLY A 221 20.75 8.47 10.45
C GLY A 221 21.69 7.29 10.75
N LEU A 222 21.15 6.10 10.98
CA LEU A 222 21.89 4.83 11.09
C LEU A 222 22.26 4.23 9.72
N GLY A 223 21.79 4.82 8.63
CA GLY A 223 22.07 4.41 7.25
C GLY A 223 20.98 3.55 6.60
N ALA A 224 19.77 3.46 7.16
CA ALA A 224 18.68 2.71 6.55
C ALA A 224 18.34 3.26 5.15
N PRO A 225 18.47 2.46 4.07
CA PRO A 225 18.28 2.96 2.71
C PRO A 225 16.81 2.91 2.26
N ALA A 226 15.92 2.29 3.05
CA ALA A 226 14.48 2.22 2.79
C ALA A 226 13.72 1.90 4.09
N ILE A 227 12.45 2.31 4.15
CA ILE A 227 11.59 2.14 5.34
C ILE A 227 10.39 1.26 5.01
N LEU A 228 10.10 0.26 5.85
CA LEU A 228 8.84 -0.48 5.85
C LEU A 228 7.88 0.17 6.86
N LEU A 229 6.66 0.47 6.42
CA LEU A 229 5.62 1.08 7.23
C LEU A 229 4.34 0.25 7.22
N ASN A 230 3.85 -0.13 8.39
CA ASN A 230 2.54 -0.78 8.58
C ASN A 230 1.39 0.24 8.48
N VAL A 231 1.15 0.81 7.29
CA VAL A 231 0.30 2.00 7.08
C VAL A 231 -1.05 1.91 7.79
N PHE A 232 -1.80 0.82 7.64
CA PHE A 232 -3.17 0.76 8.18
C PHE A 232 -3.25 0.52 9.69
N ALA A 233 -2.12 0.26 10.36
CA ALA A 233 -2.04 0.31 11.83
C ALA A 233 -1.86 1.76 12.36
N TYR A 234 -1.50 2.70 11.48
CA TYR A 234 -1.27 4.12 11.81
C TYR A 234 -2.33 5.04 11.21
N GLY A 235 -2.59 4.89 9.92
CA GLY A 235 -3.43 5.77 9.10
C GLY A 235 -2.71 6.18 7.81
N ILE A 236 -3.48 6.40 6.73
CA ILE A 236 -2.94 6.82 5.42
C ILE A 236 -2.25 8.19 5.52
N ASP A 237 -2.79 9.07 6.36
CA ASP A 237 -2.24 10.41 6.62
C ASP A 237 -0.83 10.37 7.25
N VAL A 238 -0.53 9.34 8.04
CA VAL A 238 0.80 9.17 8.63
C VAL A 238 1.84 8.85 7.54
N LEU A 239 1.47 8.06 6.53
CA LEU A 239 2.32 7.86 5.35
C LEU A 239 2.54 9.18 4.60
N GLN A 240 1.47 9.96 4.36
CA GLN A 240 1.58 11.27 3.72
C GLN A 240 2.49 12.22 4.49
N GLY A 241 2.32 12.35 5.81
CA GLY A 241 3.15 13.24 6.63
C GLY A 241 4.63 12.83 6.68
N LEU A 242 4.94 11.53 6.64
CA LEU A 242 6.33 11.06 6.51
C LEU A 242 6.89 11.35 5.11
N ARG A 243 6.08 11.18 4.06
CA ARG A 243 6.47 11.47 2.68
C ARG A 243 6.73 12.97 2.46
N GLU A 244 5.92 13.84 3.04
CA GLU A 244 6.06 15.30 2.87
C GLU A 244 7.29 15.87 3.57
N ASP A 245 7.87 15.15 4.55
CA ASP A 245 9.11 15.56 5.19
C ASP A 245 10.29 15.45 4.20
N GLU A 246 10.98 16.56 3.97
CA GLU A 246 12.14 16.62 3.08
C GLU A 246 13.37 15.91 3.65
N GLU A 247 13.46 15.76 4.98
CA GLU A 247 14.52 15.00 5.64
C GLU A 247 14.31 13.48 5.56
N ILE A 248 13.16 13.04 5.05
CA ILE A 248 12.88 11.63 4.72
C ILE A 248 13.03 11.48 3.20
N ASP A 249 14.27 11.21 2.78
CA ASP A 249 14.69 11.14 1.38
C ASP A 249 14.84 9.70 0.83
N VAL A 250 14.51 8.71 1.65
CA VAL A 250 14.52 7.28 1.32
C VAL A 250 13.14 6.77 0.87
N PRO A 251 13.06 5.68 0.07
CA PRO A 251 11.79 5.10 -0.35
C PRO A 251 11.02 4.47 0.82
N ILE A 252 9.70 4.61 0.79
CA ILE A 252 8.77 4.02 1.77
C ILE A 252 8.00 2.85 1.14
N PHE A 253 8.16 1.68 1.75
CA PHE A 253 7.43 0.45 1.44
C PHE A 253 6.20 0.36 2.34
N ALA A 254 5.02 0.44 1.75
CA ALA A 254 3.75 0.32 2.46
C ALA A 254 3.34 -1.14 2.62
N HIS A 255 3.28 -1.62 3.86
CA HIS A 255 2.80 -2.95 4.19
C HIS A 255 1.28 -2.97 4.39
N SER A 256 0.59 -3.95 3.81
CA SER A 256 -0.88 -4.11 3.91
C SER A 256 -1.38 -4.72 5.22
N SER A 257 -0.61 -4.67 6.31
CA SER A 257 -1.05 -5.16 7.62
C SER A 257 -2.37 -4.49 7.98
N LEU A 258 -3.33 -5.25 8.51
CA LEU A 258 -4.69 -4.80 8.88
C LEU A 258 -5.63 -4.42 7.71
N ALA A 259 -5.13 -4.26 6.47
CA ALA A 259 -5.97 -3.89 5.31
C ALA A 259 -7.11 -4.90 5.03
N GLY A 260 -6.89 -6.17 5.36
CA GLY A 260 -7.87 -7.25 5.19
C GLY A 260 -9.24 -6.97 5.83
N MET A 261 -9.29 -6.21 6.93
CA MET A 261 -10.55 -5.83 7.58
C MET A 261 -11.43 -4.97 6.68
N MET A 262 -10.83 -4.14 5.83
CA MET A 262 -11.55 -3.20 4.96
C MET A 262 -11.83 -3.78 3.57
N ILE A 263 -10.94 -4.62 3.02
CA ILE A 263 -11.02 -5.01 1.61
C ILE A 263 -11.80 -6.29 1.34
N ARG A 264 -11.91 -7.20 2.30
CA ARG A 264 -12.34 -8.58 2.05
C ARG A 264 -13.83 -8.76 1.80
N SER A 265 -14.67 -7.90 2.35
CA SER A 265 -16.11 -7.99 2.14
C SER A 265 -16.47 -7.53 0.72
N LYS A 266 -17.33 -8.29 0.03
CA LYS A 266 -17.90 -7.86 -1.26
C LYS A 266 -18.96 -6.76 -1.09
N GLN A 267 -19.59 -6.70 0.08
CA GLN A 267 -20.73 -5.82 0.34
C GLN A 267 -20.38 -4.60 1.20
N HIS A 268 -19.20 -4.59 1.84
CA HIS A 268 -18.80 -3.54 2.77
C HIS A 268 -17.31 -3.19 2.63
N GLY A 269 -16.94 -2.05 3.19
CA GLY A 269 -15.56 -1.59 3.28
C GLY A 269 -15.09 -0.91 2.00
N ILE A 270 -13.79 -1.00 1.71
CA ILE A 270 -13.14 -0.27 0.61
C ILE A 270 -12.57 -1.28 -0.38
N SER A 271 -12.62 -1.03 -1.70
CA SER A 271 -11.97 -1.92 -2.68
C SER A 271 -10.45 -1.97 -2.47
N SER A 272 -9.82 -3.09 -2.83
CA SER A 272 -8.36 -3.20 -2.86
C SER A 272 -7.75 -2.22 -3.86
N ARG A 273 -8.37 -2.04 -5.03
CA ARG A 273 -8.01 -1.07 -6.07
C ARG A 273 -7.80 0.33 -5.49
N LEU A 274 -8.79 0.82 -4.74
CA LEU A 274 -8.73 2.14 -4.13
C LEU A 274 -7.73 2.16 -2.97
N LEU A 275 -7.89 1.25 -2.00
CA LEU A 275 -7.17 1.31 -0.74
C LEU A 275 -5.68 1.00 -0.87
N LEU A 276 -5.33 -0.07 -1.58
CA LEU A 276 -3.95 -0.55 -1.75
C LEU A 276 -3.30 -0.03 -3.05
N GLY A 277 -4.09 0.51 -3.97
CA GLY A 277 -3.59 1.13 -5.19
C GLY A 277 -3.55 2.65 -5.05
N LYS A 278 -4.65 3.28 -5.45
CA LYS A 278 -4.75 4.73 -5.64
C LYS A 278 -4.36 5.53 -4.39
N LEU A 279 -4.91 5.20 -3.23
CA LEU A 279 -4.65 5.96 -2.00
C LEU A 279 -3.21 5.81 -1.51
N MET A 280 -2.62 4.60 -1.57
CA MET A 280 -1.22 4.41 -1.18
C MET A 280 -0.25 5.16 -2.09
N ARG A 281 -0.50 5.14 -3.40
CA ARG A 281 0.32 5.90 -4.36
C ARG A 281 0.21 7.40 -4.11
N MET A 282 -1.01 7.94 -3.95
CA MET A 282 -1.21 9.36 -3.67
C MET A 282 -0.56 9.78 -2.35
N ALA A 283 -0.68 8.96 -1.30
CA ALA A 283 -0.05 9.21 0.00
C ALA A 283 1.49 9.13 -0.05
N GLY A 284 2.05 8.46 -1.05
CA GLY A 284 3.47 8.49 -1.35
C GLY A 284 4.25 7.22 -1.07
N ALA A 285 3.60 6.06 -1.09
CA ALA A 285 4.31 4.79 -1.07
C ALA A 285 5.13 4.60 -2.36
N ASP A 286 6.42 4.30 -2.24
CA ASP A 286 7.30 3.95 -3.36
C ASP A 286 7.13 2.51 -3.79
N ALA A 287 6.75 1.64 -2.86
CA ALA A 287 6.30 0.28 -3.15
C ALA A 287 5.16 -0.14 -2.22
N VAL A 288 4.24 -0.96 -2.72
CA VAL A 288 3.08 -1.44 -1.94
C VAL A 288 3.01 -2.95 -1.95
N LEU A 289 3.06 -3.53 -0.75
CA LEU A 289 2.71 -4.92 -0.53
C LEU A 289 1.19 -5.07 -0.49
N PHE A 290 0.67 -6.02 -1.26
CA PHE A 290 -0.75 -6.37 -1.24
C PHE A 290 -0.95 -7.88 -1.34
N PRO A 291 -2.09 -8.44 -0.88
CA PRO A 291 -2.34 -9.88 -0.98
C PRO A 291 -2.35 -10.34 -2.44
N SER A 292 -1.58 -11.36 -2.76
CA SER A 292 -1.47 -11.94 -4.10
C SER A 292 -2.71 -12.76 -4.47
N PRO A 293 -2.98 -12.99 -5.76
CA PRO A 293 -4.10 -13.82 -6.18
C PRO A 293 -3.84 -15.34 -6.12
N TYR A 294 -2.65 -15.76 -5.66
CA TYR A 294 -2.23 -17.17 -5.66
C TYR A 294 -2.29 -17.81 -4.27
N GLY A 295 -2.28 -16.99 -3.22
CA GLY A 295 -2.33 -17.44 -1.83
C GLY A 295 -3.74 -17.72 -1.32
N ARG A 296 -3.87 -18.56 -0.29
CA ARG A 296 -5.16 -18.84 0.39
C ARG A 296 -5.84 -17.60 0.96
N MET A 297 -5.06 -16.57 1.32
CA MET A 297 -5.54 -15.31 1.91
C MET A 297 -5.57 -14.16 0.91
N GLY A 298 -5.48 -14.47 -0.38
CA GLY A 298 -5.39 -13.53 -1.48
C GLY A 298 -6.66 -12.74 -1.77
N ILE A 299 -6.49 -11.71 -2.61
CA ILE A 299 -7.57 -11.10 -3.39
C ILE A 299 -7.72 -11.88 -4.71
N ASN A 300 -8.76 -11.63 -5.51
CA ASN A 300 -8.88 -12.31 -6.80
C ASN A 300 -7.93 -11.70 -7.87
N HIS A 301 -7.77 -12.39 -9.01
CA HIS A 301 -6.86 -11.94 -10.08
C HIS A 301 -7.21 -10.55 -10.64
N GLU A 302 -8.50 -10.28 -10.84
CA GLU A 302 -8.98 -8.99 -11.34
C GLU A 302 -8.70 -7.86 -10.35
N GLU A 303 -8.97 -8.08 -9.06
CA GLU A 303 -8.63 -7.15 -7.98
C GLU A 303 -7.14 -6.85 -7.94
N ALA A 304 -6.29 -7.87 -8.13
CA ALA A 304 -4.84 -7.71 -8.14
C ALA A 304 -4.33 -6.91 -9.37
N GLN A 305 -4.94 -7.12 -10.54
CA GLN A 305 -4.66 -6.31 -11.74
C GLN A 305 -5.10 -4.86 -11.53
N HIS A 306 -6.28 -4.63 -10.96
CA HIS A 306 -6.74 -3.27 -10.66
C HIS A 306 -5.83 -2.54 -9.66
N VAL A 307 -5.27 -3.23 -8.66
CA VAL A 307 -4.26 -2.65 -7.77
C VAL A 307 -3.03 -2.25 -8.56
N LYS A 308 -2.46 -3.17 -9.36
CA LYS A 308 -1.30 -2.90 -10.22
C LYS A 308 -1.54 -1.68 -11.11
N GLU A 309 -2.67 -1.64 -11.82
CA GLU A 309 -3.06 -0.52 -12.68
C GLU A 309 -3.04 0.81 -11.92
N GLN A 310 -3.61 0.88 -10.72
CA GLN A 310 -3.61 2.14 -9.96
C GLN A 310 -2.20 2.57 -9.52
N LEU A 311 -1.34 1.59 -9.21
CA LEU A 311 0.04 1.85 -8.83
C LEU A 311 0.91 2.31 -10.01
N THR A 312 0.61 1.89 -11.25
CA THR A 312 1.49 2.12 -12.41
C THR A 312 0.90 2.97 -13.53
N GLN A 313 -0.40 3.27 -13.52
CA GLN A 313 -1.04 4.11 -14.54
C GLN A 313 -0.34 5.47 -14.67
N ASP A 314 -0.32 6.02 -15.88
CA ASP A 314 0.27 7.32 -16.12
C ASP A 314 -0.57 8.42 -15.45
N LEU A 315 0.03 9.10 -14.47
CA LEU A 315 -0.55 10.20 -13.70
C LEU A 315 0.51 11.29 -13.54
N THR A 316 0.12 12.45 -13.00
CA THR A 316 1.03 13.53 -12.64
C THR A 316 1.95 13.20 -11.44
N MET A 317 2.17 11.92 -11.15
CA MET A 317 2.98 11.41 -10.03
C MET A 317 3.67 10.11 -10.46
N LYS A 318 4.84 9.83 -9.86
CA LYS A 318 5.63 8.63 -10.15
C LYS A 318 4.83 7.35 -9.94
N ALA A 319 5.20 6.28 -10.66
CA ALA A 319 4.64 4.96 -10.47
C ALA A 319 5.18 4.31 -9.18
N THR A 320 4.33 3.57 -8.49
CA THR A 320 4.65 2.81 -7.27
C THR A 320 4.89 1.34 -7.63
N PHE A 321 5.89 0.71 -7.03
CA PHE A 321 6.20 -0.69 -7.26
C PHE A 321 5.10 -1.62 -6.70
N PRO A 322 4.43 -2.45 -7.52
CA PRO A 322 3.51 -3.46 -7.01
C PRO A 322 4.27 -4.66 -6.43
N ILE A 323 3.88 -5.09 -5.23
CA ILE A 323 4.44 -6.26 -4.55
C ILE A 323 3.34 -7.27 -4.17
N PRO A 324 2.87 -8.12 -5.10
CA PRO A 324 1.95 -9.21 -4.76
C PRO A 324 2.63 -10.15 -3.76
N SER A 325 2.06 -10.25 -2.56
CA SER A 325 2.63 -10.90 -1.38
C SER A 325 1.64 -11.88 -0.74
N ALA A 326 2.09 -12.68 0.23
CA ALA A 326 1.28 -13.72 0.89
C ALA A 326 0.85 -14.86 -0.06
N GLY A 327 1.51 -16.01 0.09
CA GLY A 327 1.24 -17.22 -0.70
C GLY A 327 2.05 -17.33 -2.00
N ILE A 328 3.06 -16.47 -2.18
CA ILE A 328 4.05 -16.64 -3.26
C ILE A 328 5.09 -17.67 -2.83
N ASP A 329 5.32 -18.64 -3.70
CA ASP A 329 6.42 -19.60 -3.62
C ASP A 329 7.06 -19.79 -5.01
N PHE A 330 8.05 -20.68 -5.08
CA PHE A 330 8.78 -20.97 -6.32
C PHE A 330 7.90 -21.40 -7.51
N ASN A 331 6.74 -22.01 -7.26
CA ASN A 331 5.83 -22.45 -8.31
C ASN A 331 5.00 -21.30 -8.88
N THR A 332 4.82 -20.22 -8.11
CA THR A 332 4.00 -19.07 -8.51
C THR A 332 4.79 -17.95 -9.19
N ILE A 333 6.12 -18.03 -9.24
CA ILE A 333 6.98 -16.97 -9.82
C ILE A 333 6.59 -16.68 -11.27
N GLU A 334 6.35 -17.72 -12.08
CA GLU A 334 6.00 -17.55 -13.49
C GLU A 334 4.61 -16.92 -13.66
N ASN A 335 3.66 -17.27 -12.78
CA ASN A 335 2.35 -16.61 -12.75
C ASN A 335 2.49 -15.12 -12.46
N VAL A 336 3.28 -14.74 -11.45
CA VAL A 336 3.52 -13.33 -11.11
C VAL A 336 4.14 -12.59 -12.31
N LYS A 337 5.12 -13.20 -12.99
CA LYS A 337 5.74 -12.60 -14.20
C LYS A 337 4.74 -12.39 -15.32
N ASN A 338 3.89 -13.37 -15.58
CA ASN A 338 2.89 -13.29 -16.65
C ASN A 338 1.81 -12.23 -16.34
N ASP A 339 1.38 -12.15 -15.08
CA ASP A 339 0.29 -11.27 -14.67
C ASP A 339 0.77 -9.82 -14.46
N PHE A 340 1.97 -9.64 -13.90
CA PHE A 340 2.46 -8.31 -13.51
C PHE A 340 3.54 -7.75 -14.44
N GLY A 341 4.17 -8.57 -15.28
CA GLY A 341 5.23 -8.14 -16.20
C GLY A 341 6.54 -7.88 -15.45
N LYS A 342 7.34 -6.92 -15.94
CA LYS A 342 8.66 -6.59 -15.39
C LYS A 342 8.61 -5.61 -14.21
N GLU A 343 7.60 -4.76 -14.19
CA GLU A 343 7.38 -3.74 -13.15
C GLU A 343 6.67 -4.35 -11.94
N VAL A 344 7.29 -5.38 -11.34
CA VAL A 344 6.83 -6.06 -10.12
C VAL A 344 7.99 -6.51 -9.24
N ILE A 345 7.84 -6.40 -7.92
CA ILE A 345 8.72 -7.06 -6.96
C ILE A 345 8.08 -8.40 -6.63
N VAL A 346 8.73 -9.50 -7.01
CA VAL A 346 8.31 -10.83 -6.61
C VAL A 346 8.76 -11.06 -5.17
N ASN A 347 7.80 -11.24 -4.26
CA ASN A 347 8.09 -11.41 -2.84
C ASN A 347 7.92 -12.86 -2.40
N LEU A 348 9.01 -13.62 -2.33
CA LEU A 348 8.95 -14.99 -1.78
C LEU A 348 8.77 -15.02 -0.25
N GLY A 349 9.01 -13.90 0.43
CA GLY A 349 8.91 -13.79 1.88
C GLY A 349 9.63 -14.93 2.60
N GLY A 350 8.88 -15.70 3.39
CA GLY A 350 9.42 -16.87 4.11
C GLY A 350 9.70 -18.10 3.25
N SER A 351 9.32 -18.13 1.98
CA SER A 351 9.45 -19.32 1.10
C SER A 351 10.91 -19.62 0.76
N VAL A 352 11.78 -18.61 0.68
CA VAL A 352 13.24 -18.79 0.50
C VAL A 352 13.83 -19.62 1.65
N HIS A 353 13.38 -19.38 2.88
CA HIS A 353 13.86 -20.07 4.09
C HIS A 353 13.48 -21.55 4.15
N ARG A 354 12.46 -21.96 3.39
CA ARG A 354 12.01 -23.36 3.33
C ARG A 354 12.69 -24.15 2.22
N TYR A 355 13.60 -23.53 1.48
CA TYR A 355 14.36 -24.21 0.45
C TYR A 355 15.35 -25.20 1.07
N THR A 356 15.38 -26.44 0.58
CA THR A 356 16.18 -27.53 1.16
C THR A 356 17.68 -27.22 1.22
N GLY A 357 18.19 -26.43 0.28
CA GLY A 357 19.60 -25.98 0.24
C GLY A 357 19.92 -24.77 1.12
N GLY A 358 18.98 -24.30 1.94
CA GLY A 358 19.13 -23.08 2.73
C GLY A 358 18.84 -21.80 1.94
N ILE A 359 19.01 -20.66 2.61
CA ILE A 359 18.62 -19.33 2.10
C ILE A 359 19.42 -18.95 0.86
N GLU A 360 20.73 -19.20 0.87
CA GLU A 360 21.60 -18.86 -0.26
C GLU A 360 21.19 -19.63 -1.53
N GLU A 361 21.07 -20.95 -1.47
CA GLU A 361 20.65 -21.76 -2.63
C GLU A 361 19.21 -21.47 -3.04
N GLY A 362 18.33 -21.17 -2.07
CA GLY A 362 16.98 -20.70 -2.34
C GLY A 362 16.97 -19.37 -3.09
N GLY A 363 17.84 -18.43 -2.71
CA GLY A 363 18.01 -17.15 -3.41
C GLY A 363 18.53 -17.35 -4.82
N LYS A 364 19.56 -18.18 -5.01
CA LYS A 364 20.09 -18.49 -6.35
C LYS A 364 19.02 -19.14 -7.23
N ALA A 365 18.23 -20.05 -6.68
CA ALA A 365 17.10 -20.66 -7.38
C ALA A 365 16.03 -19.61 -7.74
N PHE A 366 15.79 -18.65 -6.85
CA PHE A 366 14.85 -17.58 -7.09
C PHE A 366 15.29 -16.67 -8.25
N ILE A 367 16.56 -16.24 -8.24
CA ILE A 367 17.12 -15.43 -9.33
C ILE A 367 17.09 -16.17 -10.66
N ARG A 368 17.41 -17.48 -10.68
CA ARG A 368 17.27 -18.30 -11.90
C ARG A 368 15.84 -18.34 -12.44
N ALA A 369 14.83 -18.37 -11.56
CA ALA A 369 13.42 -18.41 -11.96
C ALA A 369 12.89 -17.04 -12.44
N ILE A 370 13.30 -15.94 -11.80
CA ILE A 370 12.93 -14.60 -12.26
C ILE A 370 13.57 -14.31 -13.63
N GLY A 371 14.83 -14.72 -13.81
CA GLY A 371 15.63 -14.42 -14.99
C GLY A 371 16.78 -13.48 -14.67
N SER A 372 17.73 -13.37 -15.59
CA SER A 372 18.88 -12.46 -15.48
C SER A 372 18.48 -11.01 -15.82
N ASN A 373 19.23 -10.04 -15.26
CA ASN A 373 19.12 -8.62 -15.64
C ASN A 373 19.59 -8.40 -17.09
#